data_AF-A0A2J0YTL4-F1
#
_entry.id   AF-A0A2J0YTL4-F1
#
_cell.length_a   1.000
_cell.length_b   1.000
_cell.length_c   1.000
_cell.angle_alpha   90.00
_cell.angle_beta   90.00
_cell.angle_gamma   90.00
#
_symmetry.space_group_name_H-M   'P 1'
#
loop_
_entity.id
_entity.type
_entity.pdbx_description
1 polymer ?
#
loop_
_entity_poly.entity_id
_entity_poly.type
_entity_poly.pdbx_seq_one_letter_code
_entity_poly.pdbx_strand_id
1 'polypeptide(L)'
;MFIAHLPAGYILTHCIARKNETIRSRVLAVGLIFSVLPDLDLLYFYLVDGRRTPHHDYWTHLPIFWLGVAALTAAALILAGKRHSMFLVWVALANVMMHLLLDSIAADIRWLHPLSGTRFNLVEVPARFEPWYLNFILHWTFAAEIAICAAALWVWRMQRRRNRDRRVEGNAAEGTERIHA
;
A
#
# COMPACT_ATOMS: atom_id res chain seq x y z
N MET A 1 0.56 -5.66 10.06
CA MET A 1 1.99 -5.59 9.69
C MET A 1 2.55 -4.26 10.18
N PHE A 2 3.86 -4.00 10.14
CA PHE A 2 4.44 -2.72 10.58
C PHE A 2 5.20 -2.00 9.46
N ILE A 3 6.14 -2.69 8.82
CA ILE A 3 7.04 -2.09 7.83
C ILE A 3 6.71 -2.51 6.40
N ALA A 4 5.88 -3.54 6.23
CA ALA A 4 5.62 -4.16 4.94
C ALA A 4 4.55 -3.45 4.10
N HIS A 5 3.67 -2.62 4.67
CA HIS A 5 2.56 -2.02 3.92
C HIS A 5 3.03 -1.06 2.83
N LEU A 6 3.99 -0.17 3.13
CA LEU A 6 4.54 0.75 2.13
C LEU A 6 5.30 -0.02 1.01
N PRO A 7 6.20 -0.98 1.31
CA PRO A 7 6.80 -1.86 0.30
C PRO A 7 5.79 -2.66 -0.54
N ALA A 8 4.75 -3.23 0.09
CA ALA A 8 3.70 -3.94 -0.64
C ALA A 8 2.92 -3.00 -1.57
N GLY A 9 2.56 -1.82 -1.07
CA GLY A 9 1.91 -0.79 -1.87
C GLY A 9 2.78 -0.32 -3.04
N TYR A 10 4.08 -0.18 -2.81
CA TYR A 10 5.05 0.08 -3.88
C TYR A 10 5.03 -1.02 -4.94
N ILE A 11 5.12 -2.30 -4.57
CA ILE A 11 5.11 -3.42 -5.51
C ILE A 11 3.81 -3.43 -6.33
N LEU A 12 2.65 -3.37 -5.65
CA LEU A 12 1.34 -3.39 -6.28
C LEU A 12 1.20 -2.23 -7.29
N THR A 13 1.50 -1.02 -6.84
CA THR A 13 1.37 0.18 -7.65
C THR A 13 2.38 0.23 -8.79
N HIS A 14 3.59 -0.28 -8.57
CA HIS A 14 4.59 -0.44 -9.62
C HIS A 14 4.10 -1.39 -10.72
N CYS A 15 3.50 -2.52 -10.36
CA CYS A 15 2.89 -3.44 -11.33
C CYS A 15 1.77 -2.79 -12.14
N ILE A 16 0.91 -2.00 -11.48
CA ILE A 16 -0.19 -1.27 -12.14
C ILE A 16 0.35 -0.20 -13.10
N ALA A 17 1.37 0.57 -12.69
CA ALA A 17 1.88 1.71 -13.46
C ALA A 17 2.92 1.33 -14.53
N ARG A 18 3.35 0.06 -14.60
CA ARG A 18 4.50 -0.41 -15.42
C ARG A 18 4.45 -0.01 -16.91
N LYS A 19 3.26 0.15 -17.48
CA LYS A 19 3.06 0.44 -18.91
C LYS A 19 2.81 1.91 -19.24
N ASN A 20 2.61 2.78 -18.25
CA ASN A 20 2.21 4.17 -18.48
C ASN A 20 3.13 5.15 -17.74
N GLU A 21 4.24 5.50 -18.39
CA GLU A 21 5.27 6.36 -17.82
C GLU A 21 4.75 7.79 -17.54
N THR A 22 3.81 8.30 -18.35
CA THR A 22 3.28 9.67 -18.24
C THR A 22 2.55 9.92 -16.92
N ILE A 23 1.80 8.93 -16.43
CA ILE A 23 1.05 9.04 -15.17
C ILE A 23 1.74 8.34 -13.99
N ARG A 24 2.86 7.65 -14.23
CA ARG A 24 3.52 6.76 -13.26
C ARG A 24 3.76 7.44 -11.91
N SER A 25 4.28 8.67 -11.92
CA SER A 25 4.59 9.40 -10.68
C SER A 25 3.33 9.71 -9.86
N ARG A 26 2.22 10.09 -10.52
CA ARG A 26 0.95 10.35 -9.84
C ARG A 26 0.36 9.07 -9.27
N VAL A 27 0.39 7.99 -10.05
CA VAL A 27 -0.11 6.67 -9.64
C VAL A 27 0.67 6.14 -8.46
N LEU A 28 2.01 6.23 -8.49
CA LEU A 28 2.89 5.87 -7.37
C LEU A 28 2.61 6.71 -6.13
N ALA A 29 2.47 8.03 -6.26
CA ALA A 29 2.16 8.90 -5.13
C ALA A 29 0.83 8.49 -4.46
N VAL A 30 -0.23 8.30 -5.25
CA VAL A 30 -1.53 7.85 -4.74
C VAL A 30 -1.42 6.47 -4.09
N GLY A 31 -0.79 5.50 -4.75
CA GLY A 31 -0.67 4.16 -4.21
C GLY A 31 0.10 4.10 -2.89
N LEU A 32 1.24 4.80 -2.81
CA LEU A 32 2.07 4.85 -1.59
C LEU A 32 1.39 5.58 -0.43
N ILE A 33 0.68 6.67 -0.70
CA ILE A 33 -0.08 7.37 0.34
C ILE A 33 -1.15 6.44 0.89
N PHE A 34 -1.97 5.84 0.02
CA PHE A 34 -3.08 5.00 0.43
C PHE A 34 -2.66 3.63 0.96
N SER A 35 -1.43 3.17 0.70
CA SER A 35 -0.92 1.92 1.29
C SER A 35 -0.57 2.05 2.77
N VAL A 36 -0.41 3.26 3.30
CA VAL A 36 -0.13 3.50 4.73
C VAL A 36 -1.19 4.35 5.41
N LEU A 37 -2.13 4.90 4.64
CA LEU A 37 -3.17 5.79 5.14
C LEU A 37 -4.01 5.17 6.27
N PRO A 38 -4.37 3.87 6.24
CA PRO A 38 -5.09 3.25 7.35
C PRO A 38 -4.37 3.37 8.70
N ASP A 39 -3.02 3.32 8.71
CA ASP A 39 -2.19 3.38 9.93
C ASP A 39 -1.96 4.80 10.47
N LEU A 40 -2.45 5.86 9.81
CA LEU A 40 -2.24 7.23 10.31
C LEU A 40 -2.99 7.54 11.62
N ASP A 41 -4.05 6.81 11.90
CA ASP A 41 -4.68 6.73 13.22
C ASP A 41 -3.78 6.14 14.33
N LEU A 42 -2.61 5.54 14.04
CA LEU A 42 -1.60 5.27 15.07
C LEU A 42 -1.18 6.58 15.76
N LEU A 43 -1.18 7.70 15.03
CA LEU A 43 -0.96 9.02 15.63
C LEU A 43 -2.06 9.33 16.65
N TYR A 44 -3.32 9.04 16.32
CA TYR A 44 -4.44 9.21 17.24
C TYR A 44 -4.35 8.24 18.43
N PHE A 45 -4.04 6.96 18.17
CA PHE A 45 -3.83 5.89 19.15
C PHE A 45 -2.79 6.29 20.22
N TYR A 46 -1.65 6.82 19.78
CA TYR A 46 -0.54 7.19 20.66
C TYR A 46 -0.69 8.56 21.32
N LEU A 47 -1.24 9.56 20.62
CA LEU A 47 -1.26 10.95 21.08
C LEU A 47 -2.56 11.36 21.77
N VAL A 48 -3.69 10.71 21.46
CA VAL A 48 -5.03 11.15 21.91
C VAL A 48 -5.78 10.06 22.65
N ASP A 49 -5.90 8.86 22.06
CA ASP A 49 -6.70 7.77 22.62
C ASP A 49 -6.11 7.17 23.90
N GLY A 50 -4.79 7.34 24.11
CA GLY A 50 -4.09 6.75 25.23
C GLY A 50 -4.03 5.22 25.14
N ARG A 51 -4.04 4.67 23.92
CA ARG A 51 -3.94 3.23 23.62
C ARG A 51 -5.07 2.38 24.21
N ARG A 52 -6.28 2.94 24.35
CA ARG A 52 -7.44 2.26 24.93
C ARG A 52 -8.14 1.36 23.91
N THR A 53 -8.17 1.81 22.67
CA THR A 53 -8.78 1.10 21.55
C THR A 53 -7.67 0.45 20.72
N PRO A 54 -7.67 -0.88 20.52
CA PRO A 54 -6.74 -1.52 19.60
C PRO A 54 -6.82 -0.84 18.23
N HIS A 55 -5.67 -0.59 17.62
CA HIS A 55 -5.58 0.17 16.38
C HIS A 55 -6.47 -0.41 15.24
N HIS A 56 -6.52 -1.73 15.07
CA HIS A 56 -7.39 -2.38 14.07
C HIS A 56 -8.90 -2.34 14.43
N ASP A 57 -9.25 -1.80 15.59
CA ASP A 57 -10.64 -1.49 15.94
C ASP A 57 -11.12 -0.14 15.41
N TYR A 58 -10.23 0.74 14.92
CA TYR A 58 -10.63 1.98 14.28
C TYR A 58 -11.32 1.78 12.91
N TRP A 59 -12.10 2.79 12.52
CA TRP A 59 -12.86 2.79 11.27
C TRP A 59 -11.98 2.84 10.02
N THR A 60 -10.75 3.31 10.15
CA THR A 60 -9.65 3.22 9.17
C THR A 60 -9.32 1.78 8.78
N HIS A 61 -9.62 0.79 9.61
CA HIS A 61 -9.37 -0.64 9.35
C HIS A 61 -10.63 -1.39 8.90
N LEU A 62 -11.73 -0.67 8.65
CA LEU A 62 -12.97 -1.25 8.14
C LEU A 62 -13.00 -1.20 6.60
N PRO A 63 -13.12 -2.34 5.89
CA PRO A 63 -13.19 -2.32 4.43
C PRO A 63 -14.38 -1.51 3.90
N ILE A 64 -15.53 -1.58 4.59
CA ILE A 64 -16.73 -0.84 4.21
C ILE A 64 -16.53 0.68 4.23
N PHE A 65 -15.70 1.19 5.15
CA PHE A 65 -15.37 2.61 5.22
C PHE A 65 -14.67 3.05 3.92
N TRP A 66 -13.65 2.31 3.48
CA TRP A 66 -12.91 2.62 2.27
C TRP A 66 -13.70 2.39 0.98
N LEU A 67 -14.57 1.38 0.95
CA LEU A 67 -15.52 1.19 -0.15
C LEU A 67 -16.47 2.39 -0.25
N GLY A 68 -16.96 2.90 0.88
CA GLY A 68 -17.78 4.11 0.94
C GLY A 68 -17.04 5.34 0.44
N VAL A 69 -15.82 5.60 0.93
CA VAL A 69 -14.97 6.72 0.46
C VAL A 69 -14.71 6.62 -1.04
N ALA A 70 -14.37 5.43 -1.54
CA ALA A 70 -14.12 5.21 -2.96
C ALA A 70 -15.39 5.44 -3.80
N ALA A 71 -16.55 4.92 -3.36
CA ALA A 71 -17.82 5.10 -4.06
C ALA A 71 -18.24 6.57 -4.12
N LEU A 72 -18.16 7.29 -2.99
CA LEU A 72 -18.49 8.72 -2.93
C LEU A 72 -17.53 9.55 -3.81
N THR A 73 -16.23 9.26 -3.76
CA THR A 73 -15.23 9.93 -4.59
C THR A 73 -15.47 9.65 -6.08
N ALA A 74 -15.77 8.40 -6.44
CA ALA A 74 -16.07 8.01 -7.81
C ALA A 74 -17.35 8.71 -8.32
N ALA A 75 -18.42 8.74 -7.53
CA ALA A 75 -19.65 9.45 -7.87
C ALA A 75 -19.39 10.95 -8.12
N ALA A 76 -18.66 11.61 -7.22
CA ALA A 76 -18.28 13.01 -7.38
C ALA A 76 -17.46 13.26 -8.66
N LEU A 77 -16.51 12.38 -8.99
CA LEU A 77 -15.72 12.49 -10.22
C LEU A 77 -16.56 12.28 -11.49
N ILE A 78 -17.53 11.35 -11.45
CA ILE A 78 -18.45 11.11 -12.57
C ILE A 78 -19.33 12.35 -12.79
N LEU A 79 -19.91 12.91 -11.73
CA LEU A 79 -20.75 14.12 -11.79
C LEU A 79 -19.95 15.34 -12.27
N ALA A 80 -18.66 15.43 -11.94
CA ALA A 80 -17.76 16.48 -12.41
C ALA A 80 -17.18 16.24 -13.83
N GLY A 81 -17.58 15.18 -14.53
CA GLY A 81 -17.06 14.84 -15.87
C GLY A 81 -15.61 14.32 -15.90
N LYS A 82 -15.00 14.03 -14.75
CA LYS A 82 -13.58 13.63 -14.60
C LYS A 82 -13.40 12.11 -14.54
N ARG A 83 -14.09 11.36 -15.40
CA ARG A 83 -14.09 9.88 -15.40
C ARG A 83 -12.69 9.26 -15.54
N HIS A 84 -11.77 9.92 -16.24
CA HIS A 84 -10.37 9.47 -16.36
C HIS A 84 -9.65 9.38 -14.99
N SER A 85 -10.07 10.16 -13.98
CA SER A 85 -9.50 10.12 -12.63
C SER A 85 -9.99 8.92 -11.80
N MET A 86 -11.01 8.19 -12.24
CA MET A 86 -11.49 6.98 -11.55
C MET A 86 -10.38 5.93 -11.42
N PHE A 87 -9.44 5.88 -12.35
CA PHE A 87 -8.28 5.00 -12.26
C PHE A 87 -7.47 5.23 -10.97
N LEU A 88 -7.30 6.48 -10.54
CA LEU A 88 -6.59 6.79 -9.29
C LEU A 88 -7.39 6.36 -8.05
N VAL A 89 -8.72 6.44 -8.09
CA VAL A 89 -9.58 5.92 -7.02
C VAL A 89 -9.42 4.40 -6.89
N TRP A 90 -9.38 3.68 -8.00
CA TRP A 90 -9.13 2.24 -8.00
C TRP A 90 -7.74 1.88 -7.48
N VAL A 91 -6.71 2.64 -7.85
CA VAL A 91 -5.34 2.45 -7.32
C VAL A 91 -5.32 2.67 -5.80
N ALA A 92 -5.94 3.74 -5.32
CA ALA A 92 -6.05 4.04 -3.90
C ALA A 92 -6.76 2.90 -3.15
N LEU A 93 -7.94 2.50 -3.63
CA LEU A 93 -8.71 1.41 -3.03
C LEU A 93 -7.93 0.09 -3.03
N ALA A 94 -7.26 -0.26 -4.13
CA ALA A 94 -6.47 -1.49 -4.21
C ALA A 94 -5.32 -1.51 -3.20
N ASN A 95 -4.66 -0.37 -2.96
CA ASN A 95 -3.59 -0.27 -1.96
C ASN A 95 -4.12 -0.39 -0.54
N VAL A 96 -5.27 0.22 -0.24
CA VAL A 96 -5.91 0.04 1.08
C VAL A 96 -6.36 -1.40 1.27
N MET A 97 -6.97 -2.03 0.26
CA MET A 97 -7.39 -3.44 0.37
C MET A 97 -6.18 -4.37 0.54
N MET A 98 -5.06 -4.08 -0.13
CA MET A 98 -3.80 -4.79 0.10
C MET A 98 -3.30 -4.60 1.53
N HIS A 99 -3.39 -3.39 2.09
CA HIS A 99 -3.04 -3.11 3.47
C HIS A 99 -3.85 -3.99 4.45
N LEU A 100 -5.18 -3.96 4.35
CA LEU A 100 -6.08 -4.74 5.22
C LEU A 100 -5.89 -6.26 5.04
N LEU A 101 -5.60 -6.71 3.81
CA LEU A 101 -5.30 -8.11 3.53
C LEU A 101 -4.02 -8.55 4.24
N LEU A 102 -2.99 -7.71 4.22
CA LEU A 102 -1.72 -7.98 4.88
C LEU A 102 -1.84 -7.98 6.41
N ASP A 103 -2.68 -7.10 6.97
CA ASP A 103 -2.97 -7.16 8.41
C ASP A 103 -3.66 -8.45 8.80
N SER A 104 -4.55 -8.95 7.95
CA SER A 104 -5.24 -10.23 8.17
C SER A 104 -4.29 -11.44 8.29
N ILE A 105 -2.98 -11.31 8.04
CA ILE A 105 -2.01 -12.39 8.26
C ILE A 105 -1.77 -12.63 9.75
N ALA A 106 -1.63 -11.56 10.54
CA ALA A 106 -1.15 -11.63 11.92
C ALA A 106 -1.95 -10.76 12.90
N ALA A 107 -3.03 -10.16 12.41
CA ALA A 107 -3.87 -9.22 13.11
C ALA A 107 -5.33 -9.37 12.67
N ASP A 108 -6.22 -9.01 13.57
CA ASP A 108 -7.67 -9.15 13.38
C ASP A 108 -8.25 -8.01 12.56
N ILE A 109 -8.82 -8.32 11.40
CA ILE A 109 -9.57 -7.36 10.57
C ILE A 109 -11.04 -7.75 10.48
N ARG A 110 -11.93 -6.78 10.69
CA ARG A 110 -13.39 -6.99 10.63
C ARG A 110 -13.91 -6.80 9.21
N TRP A 111 -13.63 -7.76 8.34
CA TRP A 111 -14.00 -7.67 6.92
C TRP A 111 -15.50 -7.53 6.66
N LEU A 112 -16.32 -8.17 7.49
CA LEU A 112 -17.76 -8.26 7.30
C LEU A 112 -18.55 -7.24 8.12
N HIS A 113 -17.89 -6.30 8.79
CA HIS A 113 -18.59 -5.26 9.55
C HIS A 113 -19.39 -4.33 8.61
N PRO A 114 -20.62 -3.91 8.96
CA PRO A 114 -21.36 -4.15 10.21
C PRO A 114 -22.24 -5.40 10.21
N LEU A 115 -22.23 -6.19 9.13
CA LEU A 115 -23.08 -7.38 8.99
C LEU A 115 -22.70 -8.49 9.97
N SER A 116 -21.41 -8.59 10.31
CA SER A 116 -20.89 -9.51 11.32
C SER A 116 -19.77 -8.88 12.14
N GLY A 117 -19.67 -9.28 13.41
CA GLY A 117 -18.56 -8.95 14.30
C GLY A 117 -17.34 -9.87 14.14
N THR A 118 -17.35 -10.81 13.20
CA THR A 118 -16.24 -11.76 12.97
C THR A 118 -14.94 -11.01 12.66
N ARG A 119 -13.90 -11.37 13.41
CA ARG A 119 -12.52 -10.94 13.21
C ARG A 119 -11.80 -12.00 12.41
N PHE A 120 -11.14 -11.57 11.33
CA PHE A 120 -10.39 -12.47 10.45
C PHE A 120 -8.90 -12.23 10.64
N ASN A 121 -8.20 -13.29 11.01
CA ASN A 121 -6.76 -13.39 11.07
C ASN A 121 -6.33 -14.79 10.62
N LEU A 122 -5.21 -14.91 9.92
CA LEU A 122 -4.67 -16.20 9.48
C LEU A 122 -3.88 -16.88 10.61
N VAL A 123 -3.14 -16.07 11.37
CA VAL A 123 -2.27 -16.53 12.44
C VAL A 123 -2.44 -15.63 13.65
N GLU A 124 -2.59 -16.23 14.81
CA GLU A 124 -2.62 -15.52 16.09
C GLU A 124 -1.20 -15.32 16.61
N VAL A 125 -0.87 -14.09 17.02
CA VAL A 125 0.43 -13.75 17.62
C VAL A 125 0.27 -13.75 19.14
N PRO A 126 0.93 -14.68 19.86
CA PRO A 126 0.75 -14.81 21.31
C PRO A 126 1.39 -13.62 22.05
N ALA A 127 0.67 -13.07 23.04
CA ALA A 127 1.16 -12.00 23.90
C ALA A 127 2.04 -12.53 25.05
N ARG A 128 3.34 -12.74 24.79
CA ARG A 128 4.34 -13.28 25.73
C ARG A 128 5.29 -12.24 26.31
N PHE A 129 5.52 -11.14 25.59
CA PHE A 129 6.50 -10.11 25.90
C PHE A 129 5.84 -8.74 26.04
N GLU A 130 6.45 -7.90 26.88
CA GLU A 130 6.13 -6.47 26.98
C GLU A 130 7.34 -5.63 26.56
N PRO A 131 7.16 -4.57 25.76
CA PRO A 131 5.91 -4.11 25.14
C PRO A 131 5.40 -5.02 24.01
N TRP A 132 4.07 -5.04 23.78
CA TRP A 132 3.40 -5.98 22.87
C TRP A 132 4.04 -6.14 21.48
N TYR A 133 4.57 -5.06 20.88
CA TYR A 133 5.17 -5.11 19.55
C TYR A 133 6.35 -6.10 19.44
N LEU A 134 7.01 -6.44 20.55
CA LEU A 134 8.07 -7.46 20.57
C LEU A 134 7.53 -8.84 20.24
N ASN A 135 6.30 -9.16 20.63
CA ASN A 135 5.64 -10.41 20.26
C ASN A 135 5.58 -10.56 18.75
N PHE A 136 5.18 -9.48 18.07
CA PHE A 136 5.07 -9.47 16.62
C PHE A 136 6.44 -9.55 15.94
N ILE A 137 7.42 -8.75 16.36
CA ILE A 137 8.78 -8.73 15.77
C ILE A 137 9.47 -10.09 15.90
N LEU A 138 9.29 -10.78 17.03
CA LEU A 138 9.91 -12.09 17.29
C LEU A 138 9.08 -13.26 16.73
N HIS A 139 7.87 -13.00 16.22
CA HIS A 139 7.03 -14.01 15.61
C HIS A 139 7.49 -14.31 14.18
N TRP A 140 7.33 -15.56 13.73
CA TRP A 140 7.78 -15.99 12.40
C TRP A 140 7.06 -15.24 11.27
N THR A 141 5.85 -14.71 11.51
CA THR A 141 5.12 -13.89 10.54
C THR A 141 5.88 -12.61 10.17
N PHE A 142 6.78 -12.12 11.03
CA PHE A 142 7.67 -11.00 10.71
C PHE A 142 8.59 -11.30 9.52
N ALA A 143 8.92 -12.59 9.25
CA ALA A 143 9.65 -12.98 8.06
C ALA A 143 8.91 -12.62 6.76
N ALA A 144 7.57 -12.61 6.77
CA ALA A 144 6.78 -12.17 5.63
C ALA A 144 7.00 -10.67 5.35
N GLU A 145 7.17 -9.85 6.40
CA GLU A 145 7.49 -8.43 6.22
C GLU A 145 8.85 -8.24 5.57
N ILE A 146 9.86 -8.95 6.06
CA ILE A 146 11.20 -8.91 5.48
C ILE A 146 11.19 -9.38 4.02
N ALA A 147 10.42 -10.43 3.70
CA ALA A 147 10.28 -10.91 2.33
C ALA A 147 9.66 -9.86 1.40
N ILE A 148 8.60 -9.17 1.84
CA ILE A 148 7.94 -8.09 1.07
C ILE A 148 8.91 -6.91 0.90
N CYS A 149 9.62 -6.49 1.95
CA CYS A 149 10.64 -5.45 1.88
C CYS A 149 11.75 -5.80 0.89
N ALA A 150 12.25 -7.04 0.94
CA ALA A 150 13.28 -7.53 0.03
C ALA A 150 12.78 -7.56 -1.43
N ALA A 151 11.53 -8.00 -1.65
CA ALA A 151 10.91 -7.99 -2.97
C ALA A 151 10.76 -6.56 -3.52
N ALA A 152 10.34 -5.59 -2.70
CA ALA A 152 10.20 -4.20 -3.12
C ALA A 152 11.57 -3.61 -3.51
N LEU A 153 12.60 -3.87 -2.70
CA LEU A 153 13.97 -3.46 -2.99
C LEU A 153 14.49 -4.09 -4.28
N TRP A 154 14.20 -5.37 -4.50
CA TRP A 154 14.55 -6.08 -5.75
C TRP A 154 13.89 -5.44 -6.97
N VAL A 155 12.58 -5.21 -6.92
CA VAL A 155 11.81 -4.55 -7.99
C VAL A 155 12.39 -3.16 -8.29
N TRP A 156 12.68 -2.37 -7.25
CA TRP A 156 13.28 -1.06 -7.40
C TRP A 156 14.67 -1.11 -8.06
N ARG A 157 15.53 -2.04 -7.65
CA ARG A 157 16.86 -2.22 -8.26
C ARG A 157 16.77 -2.61 -9.73
N MET A 158 15.86 -3.52 -10.08
CA MET A 158 15.64 -3.94 -11.47
C MET A 158 15.14 -2.79 -12.34
N GLN A 159 14.20 -1.98 -11.84
CA GLN A 159 13.73 -0.80 -12.55
C GLN A 159 14.84 0.24 -12.76
N ARG A 160 15.67 0.49 -11.74
CA ARG A 160 16.81 1.41 -11.86
C ARG A 160 17.80 0.98 -12.93
N ARG A 161 18.14 -0.32 -12.99
CA ARG A 161 19.02 -0.89 -14.02
C ARG A 161 18.42 -0.67 -15.40
N ARG A 162 17.16 -1.05 -15.61
CA ARG A 162 16.45 -0.88 -16.89
C ARG A 162 16.38 0.58 -17.35
N ASN A 163 16.15 1.52 -16.42
CA ASN A 163 16.13 2.95 -16.75
C ASN A 163 17.52 3.48 -17.13
N ARG A 164 18.58 2.97 -16.49
CA ARG A 164 19.96 3.32 -16.82
C ARG A 164 20.32 2.82 -18.22
N ASP A 165 20.00 1.57 -18.53
CA ASP A 165 20.33 0.96 -19.82
C ASP A 165 19.60 1.68 -20.96
N ARG A 166 18.30 2.00 -20.80
CA ARG A 166 17.53 2.85 -21.73
C ARG A 166 18.15 4.23 -21.96
N ARG A 167 18.71 4.85 -20.92
CA ARG A 167 19.37 6.16 -21.03
C ARG A 167 20.69 6.07 -21.80
N VAL A 168 21.44 4.98 -21.61
CA VAL A 168 22.67 4.73 -22.36
C VAL A 168 22.36 4.48 -23.83
N GLU A 169 21.37 3.65 -24.14
CA GLU A 169 20.90 3.38 -25.52
C GLU A 169 20.40 4.66 -26.21
N GLY A 170 19.59 5.47 -25.52
CA GLY A 170 19.10 6.75 -26.07
C GLY A 170 20.22 7.73 -26.38
N ASN A 171 21.20 7.88 -25.48
CA ASN A 171 22.36 8.75 -25.72
C ASN A 171 23.24 8.25 -26.89
N ALA A 172 23.38 6.94 -27.07
CA ALA A 172 24.14 6.37 -28.17
C ALA A 172 23.46 6.59 -29.54
N ALA A 173 22.12 6.53 -29.58
CA ALA A 173 21.33 6.83 -30.77
C ALA A 173 21.44 8.31 -31.17
N GLU A 174 21.28 9.24 -30.21
CA GLU A 174 21.44 10.69 -30.46
C GLU A 174 22.87 11.05 -30.91
N GLY A 175 23.89 10.37 -30.37
CA GLY A 175 25.28 10.57 -30.78
C GLY A 175 25.53 10.15 -32.23
N THR A 176 24.91 9.04 -32.66
CA THR A 176 25.01 8.54 -34.04
C THR A 176 24.31 9.47 -35.03
N GLU A 177 23.13 10.00 -34.71
CA GLU A 177 22.44 10.96 -35.59
C GLU A 177 23.24 12.26 -35.80
N ARG A 178 23.94 12.76 -34.78
CA ARG A 178 24.79 13.96 -34.90
C ARG A 178 26.05 13.76 -35.74
N ILE A 179 26.54 12.53 -35.89
CA ILE A 179 27.72 12.22 -36.70
C ILE A 179 27.36 12.11 -38.19
N HIS A 180 26.09 11.79 -38.50
CA HIS A 180 25.59 11.63 -39.87
C HIS A 180 24.81 12.84 -40.42
N ALA A 181 24.71 13.93 -39.66
CA ALA A 181 24.13 15.22 -40.06
C ALA A 181 25.23 16.23 -40.40
#